data_AF-A0A9R1BX12-F1
#
_entry.id   AF-A0A9R1BX12-F1
#
_cell.length_a   1.000
_cell.length_b   1.000
_cell.length_c   1.000
_cell.angle_alpha   90.00
_cell.angle_beta   90.00
_cell.angle_gamma   90.00
#
_symmetry.space_group_name_H-M   'P 1'
#
loop_
_entity.id
_entity.type
_entity.pdbx_description
1 polymer ?
#
loop_
_entity_poly.entity_id
_entity_poly.type
_entity_poly.pdbx_seq_one_letter_code
_entity_poly.pdbx_strand_id
1 'polypeptide(L)'
;MMKITDLHVQSDLLVVKKQKKRYCPVYFQKEDIERELRKASKSSKGSALSKQIMVGSLEDVLKKMEINDRNSGWDDLIFIPPGKSLNQHINEVSA
;
A
#
# COMPACT_ATOMS: atom_id res chain seq x y z
N MET A 1 3.84 16.76 -18.60
CA MET A 1 2.45 16.35 -18.31
C MET A 1 2.48 14.85 -18.08
N MET A 2 2.22 14.37 -16.85
CA MET A 2 2.32 12.94 -16.53
C MET A 2 1.28 12.15 -17.34
N LYS A 3 1.78 11.26 -18.21
CA LYS A 3 1.02 10.22 -18.92
C LYS A 3 1.84 8.93 -18.89
N ILE A 4 2.01 8.42 -17.68
CA ILE A 4 2.16 6.99 -17.39
C ILE A 4 0.94 6.75 -16.51
N THR A 5 0.06 5.80 -16.88
CA THR A 5 -1.12 5.40 -16.09
C THR A 5 -0.74 5.40 -14.62
N ASP A 6 -1.45 6.14 -13.76
CA ASP A 6 -1.05 6.36 -12.37
C ASP A 6 -0.72 5.01 -11.72
N LEU A 7 0.57 4.73 -11.55
CA LEU A 7 1.03 3.47 -10.99
C LEU A 7 1.03 3.60 -9.47
N HIS A 8 0.67 2.52 -8.81
CA HIS A 8 0.84 2.38 -7.38
C HIS A 8 1.75 1.18 -7.08
N VAL A 9 2.28 1.16 -5.87
CA VAL A 9 3.11 0.07 -5.37
C VAL A 9 2.58 -0.43 -4.03
N GLN A 10 2.72 -1.74 -3.80
CA GLN A 10 2.20 -2.43 -2.62
C GLN A 10 3.11 -3.59 -2.22
N SER A 11 2.98 -4.05 -0.97
CA SER A 11 3.72 -5.21 -0.46
C SER A 11 2.92 -5.92 0.64
N ASP A 12 2.85 -7.25 0.56
CA ASP A 12 2.16 -8.07 1.56
C ASP A 12 2.81 -8.00 2.95
N LEU A 13 4.10 -7.65 3.02
CA LEU A 13 4.82 -7.52 4.28
C LEU A 13 4.41 -6.28 5.09
N LEU A 14 3.75 -5.32 4.47
CA LEU A 14 3.28 -4.10 5.12
C LEU A 14 1.80 -4.15 5.49
N VAL A 15 1.13 -5.29 5.30
CA VAL A 15 -0.24 -5.48 5.75
C VAL A 15 -0.30 -5.33 7.26
N VAL A 16 -1.09 -4.38 7.74
CA VAL A 16 -1.26 -4.11 9.17
C VAL A 16 -2.59 -4.70 9.64
N LYS A 17 -2.57 -5.37 10.79
CA LYS A 17 -3.78 -5.76 11.51
C LYS A 17 -3.88 -4.89 12.75
N LYS A 18 -4.93 -4.07 12.83
CA LYS A 18 -5.19 -3.22 13.99
C LYS A 18 -6.64 -3.43 14.44
N GLN A 19 -6.81 -3.82 15.70
CA GLN A 19 -8.10 -4.27 16.24
C GLN A 19 -8.72 -5.37 15.35
N LYS A 20 -10.00 -5.23 14.96
CA LYS A 20 -10.71 -6.17 14.07
C LYS A 20 -10.60 -5.79 12.58
N LYS A 21 -9.77 -4.81 12.22
CA LYS A 21 -9.60 -4.35 10.83
C LYS A 21 -8.21 -4.70 10.31
N ARG A 22 -8.18 -5.10 9.04
CA ARG A 22 -6.97 -5.29 8.25
C ARG A 22 -6.78 -4.09 7.34
N TYR A 23 -5.52 -3.70 7.15
CA TYR A 23 -5.11 -2.59 6.31
C TYR A 23 -4.06 -3.08 5.32
N CYS A 24 -4.39 -3.02 4.04
CA CYS A 24 -3.52 -3.33 2.92
C CYS A 24 -3.05 -1.99 2.31
N PRO A 25 -1.84 -1.50 2.64
CA PRO A 25 -1.42 -0.18 2.22
C PRO A 25 -1.00 -0.14 0.75
N VAL A 26 -1.47 0.91 0.06
CA VAL A 26 -1.12 1.25 -1.32
C VAL A 26 -0.37 2.57 -1.33
N TYR A 27 0.80 2.58 -1.96
CA TYR A 27 1.69 3.75 -2.04
C TYR A 27 1.77 4.27 -3.46
N PHE A 28 1.94 5.59 -3.62
CA PHE A 28 2.14 6.25 -4.91
C PHE A 28 3.60 6.64 -5.16
N GLN A 29 4.45 6.53 -4.14
CA GLN A 29 5.89 6.76 -4.22
C GLN A 29 6.65 5.52 -3.79
N LYS A 30 7.59 5.09 -4.63
CA LYS A 30 8.42 3.90 -4.39
C LYS A 30 9.31 4.08 -3.15
N GLU A 31 9.76 5.30 -2.92
CA GLU A 31 10.64 5.66 -1.82
C GLU A 31 9.97 5.47 -0.46
N ASP A 32 8.64 5.66 -0.39
CA ASP A 32 7.86 5.50 0.83
C ASP A 32 7.68 4.04 1.21
N ILE A 33 7.30 3.17 0.25
CA ILE A 33 7.18 1.74 0.52
C ILE A 33 8.53 1.12 0.88
N GLU A 34 9.61 1.52 0.21
CA GLU A 34 10.95 1.02 0.53
C GLU A 34 11.39 1.44 1.93
N ARG A 35 11.03 2.64 2.38
CA ARG A 35 11.33 3.12 3.74
C ARG A 35 10.59 2.30 4.78
N GLU A 36 9.31 2.01 4.57
CA GLU A 36 8.52 1.19 5.49
C GLU A 36 8.99 -0.27 5.50
N LEU A 37 9.33 -0.85 4.34
CA LEU A 37 9.90 -2.20 4.26
C LEU A 37 11.23 -2.30 5.01
N ARG A 38 12.12 -1.31 4.89
CA ARG A 38 13.37 -1.27 5.66
C ARG A 38 13.14 -1.26 7.17
N LYS A 39 12.07 -0.60 7.65
CA LYS A 39 11.71 -0.58 9.07
C LYS A 39 11.15 -1.93 9.53
N ALA A 40 10.33 -2.58 8.69
CA ALA A 40 9.75 -3.89 8.97
C ALA A 40 10.79 -5.02 8.94
N SER A 41 11.74 -4.97 8.00
CA SER A 41 12.82 -5.95 7.87
C SER A 41 14.03 -5.52 8.72
N LYS A 42 14.14 -6.02 9.96
CA LYS A 42 15.33 -5.77 10.79
C LYS A 42 16.64 -6.40 10.25
N SER A 43 16.62 -7.13 9.13
CA SER A 43 17.76 -7.97 8.71
C SER A 43 17.99 -8.18 7.19
N SER A 44 17.12 -7.73 6.26
CA SER A 44 17.30 -8.08 4.84
C SER A 44 17.96 -6.99 4.00
N LYS A 45 19.08 -7.33 3.35
CA LYS A 45 19.80 -6.48 2.37
C LYS A 45 18.89 -6.16 1.18
N GLY A 46 18.91 -4.89 0.74
CA GLY A 46 17.88 -4.23 -0.09
C GLY A 46 17.49 -4.86 -1.44
N SER A 47 18.23 -5.83 -1.97
CA SER A 47 17.86 -6.57 -3.20
C SER A 47 16.70 -7.57 -2.97
N ALA A 48 16.55 -8.09 -1.74
CA ALA A 48 15.41 -8.94 -1.40
C ALA A 48 14.10 -8.14 -1.24
N LEU A 49 14.20 -6.86 -0.86
CA LEU A 49 13.04 -5.98 -0.60
C LEU A 49 12.35 -5.54 -1.89
N SER A 50 13.10 -5.29 -2.96
CA SER A 50 12.50 -4.90 -4.26
C SER A 50 11.65 -6.02 -4.87
N LYS A 51 12.01 -7.29 -4.63
CA LYS A 51 11.21 -8.45 -5.03
C LYS A 51 9.88 -8.56 -4.28
N GLN A 52 9.71 -7.81 -3.21
CA GLN A 52 8.50 -7.80 -2.37
C GLN A 52 7.59 -6.62 -2.71
N ILE A 53 7.97 -5.77 -3.69
CA ILE A 53 7.17 -4.64 -4.14
C ILE A 53 6.47 -5.04 -5.44
N MET A 54 5.15 -5.06 -5.41
CA MET A 54 4.30 -5.24 -6.59
C MET A 54 3.87 -3.88 -7.13
N VAL A 55 3.82 -3.76 -8.46
CA VAL A 55 3.36 -2.56 -9.17
C VAL A 55 1.98 -2.84 -9.75
N GLY A 56 1.06 -1.89 -9.59
CA GLY A 56 -0.31 -1.98 -10.13
C GLY A 56 -0.75 -0.67 -10.76
N SER A 57 -1.83 -0.74 -11.55
CA SER A 57 -2.51 0.42 -12.12
C SER A 57 -3.57 0.94 -11.15
N LEU A 58 -3.51 2.22 -10.79
CA LEU A 58 -4.55 2.87 -10.01
C LEU A 58 -5.89 2.83 -10.76
N GLU A 59 -5.86 3.01 -12.09
CA GLU A 59 -7.08 2.98 -12.91
C GLU A 59 -7.78 1.62 -12.82
N ASP A 60 -7.04 0.52 -12.83
CA ASP A 60 -7.60 -0.82 -12.69
C ASP A 60 -8.18 -1.04 -11.30
N VAL A 61 -7.53 -0.49 -10.26
CA VAL A 61 -8.04 -0.52 -8.89
C VAL A 61 -9.35 0.23 -8.80
N LEU A 62 -9.43 1.46 -9.33
CA LEU A 62 -10.65 2.27 -9.28
C LEU A 62 -11.80 1.64 -10.07
N LYS A 63 -11.55 1.13 -11.27
CA LYS A 63 -12.55 0.40 -12.07
C LYS A 63 -13.10 -0.81 -11.33
N LYS A 64 -12.24 -1.58 -10.65
CA LYS A 64 -12.68 -2.75 -9.90
C LYS A 64 -13.41 -2.39 -8.60
N MET A 65 -13.08 -1.27 -7.96
CA MET A 65 -13.87 -0.73 -6.85
C MET A 65 -15.28 -0.35 -7.31
N GLU A 66 -15.41 0.26 -8.49
CA GLU A 66 -16.70 0.66 -9.05
C GLU A 66 -17.63 -0.53 -9.33
N ILE A 67 -17.08 -1.66 -9.79
CA ILE A 67 -17.83 -2.92 -9.99
C ILE A 67 -18.37 -3.48 -8.65
N ASN A 68 -17.75 -3.12 -7.52
CA ASN A 68 -18.17 -3.43 -6.15
C ASN A 68 -18.55 -4.90 -5.90
N ASP A 69 -17.65 -5.80 -6.27
CA ASP A 69 -17.84 -7.24 -6.03
C ASP A 69 -17.85 -7.59 -4.53
N ARG A 70 -18.73 -8.51 -4.14
CA ARG A 70 -18.83 -8.95 -2.74
C ARG A 70 -17.58 -9.75 -2.36
N ASN A 71 -16.97 -9.41 -1.24
CA ASN A 71 -15.75 -10.04 -0.70
C ASN A 71 -14.46 -9.73 -1.50
N SER A 72 -14.45 -8.65 -2.28
CA SER A 72 -13.27 -8.19 -3.02
C SER A 72 -12.06 -7.80 -2.15
N GLY A 73 -12.29 -7.51 -0.87
CA GLY A 73 -11.27 -6.97 0.03
C GLY A 73 -11.02 -5.46 -0.12
N TRP A 74 -11.90 -4.72 -0.82
CA TRP A 74 -11.77 -3.26 -0.95
C TRP A 74 -11.77 -2.53 0.41
N ASP A 75 -12.51 -3.05 1.39
CA ASP A 75 -12.59 -2.47 2.74
C ASP A 75 -11.27 -2.50 3.52
N ASP A 76 -10.35 -3.39 3.13
CA ASP A 76 -9.01 -3.51 3.70
C ASP A 76 -8.04 -2.49 3.09
N LEU A 77 -8.32 -1.94 1.91
CA LEU A 77 -7.36 -1.07 1.21
C LEU A 77 -7.28 0.31 1.88
N ILE A 78 -6.05 0.82 1.94
CA ILE A 78 -5.76 2.17 2.42
C ILE A 78 -4.72 2.82 1.52
N PHE A 79 -5.05 3.98 0.96
CA PHE A 79 -4.12 4.78 0.19
C PHE A 79 -3.23 5.59 1.15
N ILE A 80 -1.92 5.42 1.05
CA ILE A 80 -0.95 6.18 1.83
C ILE A 80 -0.54 7.42 1.00
N PRO A 81 -0.88 8.65 1.46
CA PRO A 81 -0.46 9.85 0.77
C PRO A 81 1.08 9.95 0.70
N PRO A 82 1.64 10.47 -0.40
CA PRO A 82 3.07 10.73 -0.52
C PRO A 82 3.65 11.45 0.69
N GLY A 83 4.74 10.92 1.24
CA GLY A 83 5.43 11.46 2.41
C GLY A 83 4.75 11.20 3.77
N LYS A 84 3.57 10.58 3.83
CA LYS A 84 2.98 10.14 5.10
C LYS A 84 3.53 8.77 5.53
N SER A 85 3.74 8.63 6.83
CA SER A 85 4.09 7.32 7.41
C SER A 85 2.85 6.43 7.57
N LEU A 86 3.03 5.13 7.39
CA LEU A 86 1.97 4.13 7.46
C LEU A 86 1.23 4.15 8.81
N ASN A 87 1.99 4.06 9.91
CA ASN A 87 1.41 4.00 11.26
C ASN A 87 0.68 5.29 11.63
N GLN A 88 1.24 6.46 11.29
CA GLN A 88 0.57 7.73 11.54
C GLN A 88 -0.76 7.79 10.80
N HIS A 89 -0.76 7.46 9.51
CA HIS A 89 -1.97 7.55 8.70
C HIS A 89 -3.05 6.55 9.15
N ILE A 90 -2.68 5.31 9.47
CA ILE A 90 -3.62 4.34 10.03
C ILE A 90 -4.21 4.88 11.35
N ASN A 91 -3.40 5.48 12.22
CA ASN A 91 -3.90 6.06 13.47
C ASN A 91 -4.89 7.22 13.25
N GLU A 92 -4.68 8.05 12.24
CA GLU A 92 -5.61 9.14 11.87
C GLU A 92 -6.95 8.61 11.33
N VAL A 93 -6.92 7.55 10.50
CA VAL A 93 -8.12 6.99 9.85
C VAL A 93 -8.88 6.01 10.76
N SER A 94 -8.21 5.48 11.79
CA SER A 94 -8.81 4.55 12.78
C SER A 94 -9.20 5.23 14.10
N ALA A 95 -9.00 6.54 14.22
CA ALA A 95 -9.49 7.35 15.33
C ALA A 95 -10.99 7.62 15.18
#